data_AF-A0A344UBL8-F1
#
_entry.id   AF-A0A344UBL8-F1
#
_cell.length_a   1.000
_cell.length_b   1.000
_cell.length_c   1.000
_cell.angle_alpha   90.00
_cell.angle_beta   90.00
_cell.angle_gamma   90.00
#
_symmetry.space_group_name_H-M   'P 1'
#
loop_
_entity.id
_entity.type
_entity.pdbx_description
1 polymer ?
#
loop_
_entity_poly.entity_id
_entity_poly.type
_entity_poly.pdbx_seq_one_letter_code
_entity_poly.pdbx_strand_id
1 'polypeptide(L)'
;MTEFAEPKRPMSQKKAREFIAGAHLVLRDRETRHYEVVTESGTVLGHVEPAYKAGRRSGWNGWAAGSIHSSTLPAHPTRDQAAAEALRQWIALATAKPRSS
;
A
#
# COMPACT_ATOMS: atom_id res chain seq x y z
N MET A 1 -15.41 11.81 -1.85
CA MET A 1 -14.01 12.26 -2.03
C MET A 1 -13.14 11.23 -1.34
N THR A 2 -12.34 10.47 -2.09
CA THR A 2 -11.39 9.51 -1.47
C THR A 2 -10.20 10.33 -0.97
N GLU A 3 -10.01 10.43 0.34
CA GLU A 3 -8.81 11.05 0.90
C GLU A 3 -7.65 10.04 0.82
N PHE A 4 -6.66 10.35 -0.02
CA PHE A 4 -5.37 9.69 0.03
C PHE A 4 -4.63 10.21 1.26
N ALA A 5 -4.28 9.34 2.21
CA ALA A 5 -3.36 9.76 3.25
C ALA A 5 -1.94 9.73 2.71
N GLU A 6 -1.50 10.87 2.18
CA GLU A 6 -0.10 11.21 2.38
C GLU A 6 0.12 11.30 3.90
N PRO A 7 0.98 10.44 4.48
CA PRO A 7 1.14 10.43 5.93
C PRO A 7 1.67 11.79 6.41
N LYS A 8 1.06 12.34 7.46
CA LYS A 8 1.58 13.52 8.17
C LYS A 8 2.88 13.12 8.87
N ARG A 9 4.00 13.24 8.18
CA ARG A 9 5.34 12.81 8.64
C ARG A 9 5.96 13.83 9.60
N PRO A 10 6.82 13.40 10.55
CA PRO A 10 7.02 12.02 11.00
C PRO A 10 6.05 11.66 12.15
N MET A 11 5.43 10.48 12.07
CA MET A 11 4.73 9.87 13.23
C MET A 11 5.60 8.78 13.87
N SER A 12 5.32 8.42 15.13
CA SER A 12 6.04 7.31 15.79
C SER A 12 5.62 5.96 15.20
N GLN A 13 6.52 4.96 15.25
CA GLN A 13 6.21 3.61 14.75
C GLN A 13 5.01 2.98 15.47
N LYS A 14 4.84 3.26 16.77
CA LYS A 14 3.67 2.83 17.54
C LYS A 14 2.38 3.42 16.96
N LYS A 15 2.33 4.74 16.75
CA LYS A 15 1.18 5.42 16.17
C LYS A 15 0.88 4.93 14.75
N ALA A 16 1.91 4.70 13.94
CA ALA A 16 1.74 4.16 12.59
C ALA A 16 1.10 2.77 12.61
N ARG A 17 1.51 1.89 13.53
CA ARG A 17 0.91 0.55 13.70
C ARG A 17 -0.54 0.63 14.19
N GLU A 18 -0.83 1.51 15.15
CA GLU A 18 -2.20 1.75 15.63
C GLU A 18 -3.10 2.27 14.51
N PHE A 19 -2.59 3.17 13.67
CA PHE A 19 -3.35 3.74 12.55
C PHE A 19 -3.76 2.70 11.50
N ILE A 20 -2.94 1.68 11.28
CA ILE A 20 -3.22 0.62 10.30
C ILE A 20 -3.92 -0.61 10.89
N ALA A 21 -4.20 -0.63 12.20
CA ALA A 21 -4.63 -1.84 12.91
C ALA A 21 -5.97 -2.44 12.42
N GLY A 22 -6.80 -1.65 11.74
CA GLY A 22 -8.04 -2.08 11.07
C GLY A 22 -7.99 -2.02 9.55
N ALA A 23 -6.80 -1.96 8.96
CA ALA A 23 -6.66 -1.83 7.51
C ALA A 23 -7.09 -3.12 6.79
N HIS A 24 -7.85 -2.97 5.71
CA HIS A 24 -8.37 -4.09 4.94
C HIS A 24 -8.32 -3.81 3.44
N LEU A 25 -8.36 -4.88 2.64
CA LEU A 25 -8.39 -4.79 1.19
C LEU A 25 -9.81 -4.52 0.68
N VAL A 26 -9.94 -3.55 -0.22
CA VAL A 26 -11.18 -3.24 -0.94
C VAL A 26 -10.91 -3.36 -2.43
N LEU A 27 -11.79 -4.08 -3.13
CA LEU A 27 -11.75 -4.14 -4.59
C LEU A 27 -12.15 -2.78 -5.16
N ARG A 28 -11.27 -2.16 -5.93
CA ARG A 28 -11.53 -0.88 -6.60
C ARG A 28 -12.04 -1.04 -8.01
N ASP A 29 -11.33 -1.86 -8.78
CA ASP A 29 -11.64 -2.10 -10.17
C ASP A 29 -11.60 -3.60 -10.44
N ARG A 30 -12.75 -4.11 -10.86
CA ARG A 30 -12.96 -5.53 -11.14
C ARG A 30 -12.27 -5.98 -12.43
N GLU A 31 -12.14 -5.11 -13.42
CA GLU A 31 -11.58 -5.43 -14.73
C GLU A 31 -10.07 -5.62 -14.63
N THR A 32 -9.40 -4.65 -14.03
CA THR A 32 -7.94 -4.68 -13.81
C THR A 32 -7.54 -5.48 -12.57
N ARG A 33 -8.52 -5.89 -11.75
CA ARG A 33 -8.32 -6.53 -10.44
C ARG A 33 -7.43 -5.68 -9.54
N HIS A 34 -7.64 -4.37 -9.54
CA HIS A 34 -6.97 -3.44 -8.66
C HIS A 34 -7.70 -3.36 -7.32
N TYR A 35 -6.94 -3.48 -6.23
CA TYR A 35 -7.40 -3.35 -4.85
C TYR A 35 -6.69 -2.19 -4.16
N GLU A 36 -7.36 -1.58 -3.20
CA GLU A 36 -6.78 -0.62 -2.27
C GLU A 36 -6.70 -1.22 -0.88
N VAL A 37 -5.65 -0.89 -0.13
CA VAL A 37 -5.59 -1.12 1.32
C VAL A 37 -6.10 0.13 2.00
N VAL A 38 -7.21 0.02 2.73
CA VAL A 38 -7.90 1.15 3.35
C VAL A 38 -8.07 0.96 4.85
N THR A 39 -8.03 2.06 5.61
CA THR A 39 -8.44 2.06 7.02
C THR A 39 -9.96 1.94 7.16
N GLU A 40 -10.45 1.69 8.37
CA GLU A 40 -11.87 1.74 8.70
C GLU A 40 -12.52 3.11 8.39
N SER A 41 -11.74 4.20 8.46
CA SER A 41 -12.17 5.54 8.10
C SER A 41 -12.20 5.82 6.59
N GLY A 42 -11.85 4.83 5.76
CA GLY A 42 -11.85 4.96 4.30
C GLY A 42 -10.60 5.62 3.72
N THR A 43 -9.53 5.74 4.52
CA THR A 43 -8.27 6.34 4.09
C THR A 43 -7.43 5.32 3.34
N VAL A 44 -6.97 5.65 2.13
CA VAL A 44 -6.12 4.75 1.32
C VAL A 44 -4.68 4.79 1.82
N LEU A 45 -4.13 3.62 2.16
CA LEU A 45 -2.76 3.41 2.64
C LEU A 45 -1.85 2.80 1.58
N GLY A 46 -2.43 2.14 0.58
CA GLY A 46 -1.67 1.44 -0.46
C GLY A 46 -2.55 0.81 -1.52
N HIS A 47 -1.89 0.27 -2.52
CA HIS A 47 -2.48 -0.30 -3.72
C HIS A 47 -1.95 -1.71 -3.93
N VAL A 48 -2.80 -2.57 -4.47
CA VAL A 48 -2.46 -3.95 -4.82
C VAL A 48 -3.02 -4.29 -6.20
N GLU A 49 -2.16 -4.75 -7.09
CA GLU A 49 -2.55 -5.13 -8.45
C GLU A 49 -1.88 -6.45 -8.88
N PRO A 50 -2.41 -7.15 -9.90
CA PRO A 50 -1.78 -8.36 -10.39
C PRO A 50 -0.44 -8.04 -11.05
N ALA A 51 0.59 -8.80 -10.69
CA ALA A 51 1.89 -8.75 -11.34
C ALA A 51 1.90 -9.68 -12.56
N TYR A 52 2.47 -9.21 -13.67
CA TYR A 52 2.61 -9.99 -14.89
C TYR A 52 4.08 -10.11 -15.31
N LYS A 53 4.48 -11.30 -15.74
CA LYS A 53 5.79 -11.57 -16.33
C LYS A 53 5.60 -12.37 -17.62
N ALA A 54 6.15 -11.86 -18.73
CA ALA A 54 5.99 -12.46 -20.06
C ALA A 54 4.52 -12.78 -20.43
N GLY A 55 3.60 -11.86 -20.13
CA GLY A 55 2.17 -12.00 -20.42
C GLY A 55 1.41 -12.97 -19.52
N ARG A 56 2.06 -13.59 -18.53
CA ARG A 56 1.41 -14.48 -17.56
C ARG A 56 1.41 -13.83 -16.18
N ARG A 57 0.31 -14.00 -15.44
CA ARG A 57 0.23 -13.53 -14.05
C ARG A 57 1.28 -14.29 -13.21
N SER A 58 2.17 -13.55 -12.58
CA SER A 58 3.26 -14.07 -11.74
C SER A 58 3.10 -13.76 -10.26
N GLY A 59 2.03 -13.05 -9.86
CA GLY A 59 1.74 -12.74 -8.46
C GLY A 59 0.93 -11.46 -8.32
N TRP A 60 1.23 -10.72 -7.25
CA TRP A 60 0.59 -9.46 -6.88
C TRP A 60 1.66 -8.46 -6.44
N ASN A 61 1.59 -7.23 -6.93
CA ASN A 61 2.43 -6.13 -6.49
C ASN A 61 1.69 -5.32 -5.43
N GLY A 62 2.42 -4.82 -4.45
CA GLY A 62 1.89 -3.94 -3.41
C GLY A 62 2.80 -2.74 -3.18
N TRP A 63 2.20 -1.55 -3.09
CA TRP A 63 2.95 -0.32 -2.78
C TRP A 63 2.12 0.65 -1.95
N ALA A 64 2.80 1.47 -1.16
CA ALA A 64 2.17 2.47 -0.31
C ALA A 64 1.54 3.61 -1.12
N ALA A 65 0.44 4.16 -0.61
CA ALA A 65 -0.12 5.42 -1.08
C ALA A 65 0.90 6.54 -0.85
N GLY A 66 1.11 7.38 -1.86
CA GLY A 66 2.20 8.36 -1.89
C GLY A 66 3.56 7.78 -2.32
N SER A 67 3.61 6.50 -2.74
CA SER A 67 4.73 5.92 -3.49
C SER A 67 4.33 5.74 -4.96
N ILE A 68 5.32 5.74 -5.85
CA ILE A 68 5.12 5.50 -7.28
C ILE A 68 5.12 3.98 -7.52
N HIS A 69 4.17 3.49 -8.31
CA HIS A 69 4.19 2.11 -8.78
C HIS A 69 5.49 1.84 -9.58
N SER A 70 6.18 0.74 -9.27
CA SER A 70 7.36 0.32 -10.02
C SER A 70 7.19 -1.10 -10.55
N SER A 71 7.55 -1.30 -11.81
CA SER A 71 7.63 -2.63 -12.43
C SER A 71 8.71 -3.53 -11.78
N THR A 72 9.57 -2.96 -10.94
CA THR A 72 10.58 -3.69 -10.16
C THR A 72 10.07 -4.11 -8.78
N LEU A 73 8.82 -3.82 -8.43
CA LEU A 73 8.25 -4.27 -7.16
C LEU A 73 8.32 -5.80 -7.08
N PRO A 74 8.65 -6.36 -5.90
CA PRO A 74 8.60 -7.79 -5.71
C PRO A 74 7.16 -8.28 -5.89
N ALA A 75 6.99 -9.29 -6.75
CA ALA A 75 5.71 -9.95 -6.89
C ALA A 75 5.50 -10.92 -5.73
N HIS A 76 4.36 -10.82 -5.07
CA HIS A 76 3.96 -11.68 -3.97
C HIS A 76 2.95 -12.75 -4.44
N PRO A 77 3.02 -13.98 -3.90
CA PRO A 77 2.07 -15.05 -4.20
C PRO A 77 0.58 -14.70 -4.01
N THR A 78 0.24 -13.89 -3.00
CA THR A 78 -1.14 -13.54 -2.66
C THR A 78 -1.37 -12.04 -2.56
N ARG A 79 -2.63 -11.62 -2.73
CA ARG A 79 -3.06 -10.22 -2.51
C ARG A 79 -2.73 -9.74 -1.09
N ASP A 80 -2.95 -10.60 -0.10
CA ASP A 80 -2.74 -10.24 1.31
C ASP A 80 -1.26 -10.02 1.63
N GLN A 81 -0.36 -10.78 1.00
CA GLN A 81 1.08 -10.55 1.12
C GLN A 81 1.52 -9.23 0.46
N ALA A 82 0.96 -8.93 -0.72
CA ALA A 82 1.18 -7.63 -1.36
C ALA A 82 0.60 -6.47 -0.52
N ALA A 83 -0.57 -6.66 0.10
CA ALA A 83 -1.15 -5.68 1.01
C ALA A 83 -0.27 -5.44 2.25
N ALA A 84 0.27 -6.50 2.84
CA ALA A 84 1.21 -6.40 3.95
C ALA A 84 2.49 -5.64 3.55
N GLU A 85 2.99 -5.85 2.34
CA GLU A 85 4.12 -5.10 1.79
C GLU A 85 3.79 -3.61 1.60
N ALA A 86 2.61 -3.29 1.07
CA ALA A 86 2.13 -1.92 0.95
C ALA A 86 2.05 -1.22 2.32
N LEU A 87 1.50 -1.90 3.34
CA LEU A 87 1.45 -1.40 4.72
C LEU A 87 2.84 -1.20 5.31
N ARG A 88 3.77 -2.13 5.09
CA ARG A 88 5.16 -2.03 5.53
C ARG A 88 5.84 -0.79 4.94
N GLN A 89 5.68 -0.57 3.63
CA GLN A 89 6.18 0.62 2.94
C GLN A 89 5.53 1.89 3.49
N TRP A 90 4.22 1.87 3.76
CA TRP A 90 3.52 3.02 4.31
C TRP A 90 4.04 3.40 5.69
N ILE A 91 4.27 2.42 6.59
CA ILE A 91 4.90 2.67 7.89
C ILE A 91 6.29 3.30 7.71
N ALA A 92 7.10 2.77 6.80
CA ALA A 92 8.43 3.30 6.54
C ALA A 92 8.36 4.76 6.07
N LEU A 93 7.43 5.09 5.17
CA LEU A 93 7.18 6.46 4.73
C LEU A 93 6.68 7.35 5.87
N ALA A 94 5.70 6.89 6.65
CA ALA A 94 5.08 7.65 7.73
C ALA A 94 6.03 7.96 8.89
N THR A 95 7.01 7.09 9.11
CA THR A 95 8.00 7.20 10.20
C THR A 95 9.33 7.83 9.75
N ALA A 96 9.55 7.97 8.44
CA ALA A 96 10.75 8.61 7.91
C ALA A 96 10.84 10.07 8.39
N LYS A 97 11.99 10.44 8.96
CA LYS A 97 12.27 11.84 9.30
C LYS A 97 12.31 12.67 8.01
N PRO A 98 11.82 13.93 8.02
CA PRO A 98 12.04 14.83 6.91
C PRO A 98 13.54 14.93 6.67
N ARG A 99 13.97 14.73 5.42
CA ARG A 99 15.37 14.91 5.05
C ARG A 99 15.64 16.41 5.17
N SER A 100 16.43 16.83 6.15
CA SER A 100 16.96 18.19 6.19
C SER A 100 17.78 18.39 4.91
N SER A 101 17.24 19.16 3.98
CA SER A 101 17.94 19.71 2.81
C SER A 101 18.76 20.90 3.22
#